data_AF-A0A918JSB8-F1
#
_entry.id   AF-A0A918JSB8-F1
#
_cell.length_a   1.000
_cell.length_b   1.000
_cell.length_c   1.000
_cell.angle_alpha   90.00
_cell.angle_beta   90.00
_cell.angle_gamma   90.00
#
_symmetry.space_group_name_H-M   'P 1'
#
loop_
_entity.id
_entity.type
_entity.pdbx_description
1 polymer ?
#
loop_
_entity_poly.entity_id
_entity_poly.type
_entity_poly.pdbx_seq_one_letter_code
_entity_poly.pdbx_strand_id
1 'polypeptide(L)' 'MLNKNYKKLNPEEKEIAITRLSEYAHVSKEIIHKVLLEMNPVLDIIDGKAAFYKNTLLRLYKKIKNHTK' A
#
# COMPACT_ATOMS: atom_id res chain seq x y z
N MET A 1 2.94 10.91 -15.00
CA MET A 1 2.67 10.02 -13.84
C MET A 1 1.18 9.99 -13.63
N LEU A 2 0.57 8.80 -13.68
CA LEU A 2 -0.88 8.62 -13.59
C LEU A 2 -1.17 7.85 -12.32
N ASN A 3 -1.43 8.59 -11.25
CA ASN A 3 -1.95 8.12 -9.98
C ASN A 3 -3.07 7.08 -10.18
N LYS A 4 -2.82 5.82 -9.82
CA LYS A 4 -3.81 4.75 -9.89
C LYS A 4 -4.30 4.36 -8.50
N ASN A 5 -5.59 4.05 -8.42
CA ASN A 5 -6.11 3.35 -7.26
C ASN A 5 -5.50 1.94 -7.19
N TYR A 6 -5.18 1.45 -5.99
CA TYR A 6 -4.57 0.14 -5.77
C TYR A 6 -5.29 -1.00 -6.51
N LYS A 7 -6.63 -1.02 -6.53
CA LYS A 7 -7.40 -2.05 -7.25
C LYS A 7 -7.14 -2.06 -8.76
N LYS A 8 -6.81 -0.91 -9.34
CA LYS A 8 -6.51 -0.71 -10.78
C LYS A 8 -5.04 -0.98 -11.13
N LEU A 9 -4.18 -1.23 -10.15
CA LEU A 9 -2.81 -1.67 -10.40
C LEU A 9 -2.79 -3.09 -10.99
N ASN A 10 -1.79 -3.36 -11.82
CA ASN A 10 -1.53 -4.70 -12.32
C ASN A 10 -0.97 -5.60 -11.18
N PRO A 11 -0.89 -6.93 -11.38
CA PRO A 11 -0.41 -7.84 -10.33
C PRO A 11 1.01 -7.54 -9.84
N GLU A 12 1.91 -7.11 -10.73
CA GLU A 12 3.31 -6.78 -10.39
C GLU A 12 3.39 -5.50 -9.53
N GLU A 13 2.71 -4.43 -9.95
CA GLU A 13 2.57 -3.18 -9.22
C GLU A 13 1.98 -3.41 -7.81
N LYS A 14 0.99 -4.31 -7.71
CA LYS A 14 0.41 -4.72 -6.42
C LYS A 14 1.42 -5.42 -5.54
N GLU A 15 2.19 -6.36 -6.06
CA GLU A 15 3.20 -7.08 -5.29
C GLU A 15 4.33 -6.17 -4.81
N ILE A 16 4.75 -5.20 -5.63
CA ILE A 16 5.71 -4.15 -5.25
C ILE A 16 5.13 -3.34 -4.07
N ALA A 17 3.89 -2.86 -4.18
CA ALA A 17 3.26 -2.08 -3.12
C ALA A 17 3.13 -2.86 -1.82
N ILE A 18 2.68 -4.12 -1.89
CA ILE A 18 2.55 -5.01 -0.72
C ILE A 18 3.92 -5.24 -0.07
N THR A 19 4.92 -5.63 -0.86
CA THR A 19 6.26 -5.95 -0.34
C THR A 19 6.90 -4.75 0.34
N ARG A 20 6.89 -3.59 -0.32
CA ARG A 20 7.48 -2.36 0.22
C ARG A 20 6.80 -1.89 1.50
N LEU A 21 5.47 -1.95 1.54
CA LEU A 21 4.72 -1.56 2.74
C LEU A 21 4.87 -2.58 3.88
N SER A 22 4.98 -3.86 3.56
CA SER A 22 5.25 -4.93 4.53
C SER A 22 6.61 -4.74 5.20
N GLU A 23 7.65 -4.47 4.40
CA GLU A 23 9.00 -4.14 4.88
C GLU A 23 9.01 -2.87 5.73
N TYR A 24 8.38 -1.80 5.25
CA TYR A 24 8.37 -0.50 5.94
C TYR A 24 7.60 -0.53 7.26
N ALA A 25 6.47 -1.23 7.32
CA ALA A 25 5.62 -1.28 8.51
C ALA A 25 5.97 -2.42 9.47
N HIS A 26 6.85 -3.36 9.07
CA HIS A 26 7.12 -4.61 9.78
C HIS A 26 5.86 -5.43 10.05
N VAL A 27 4.98 -5.54 9.05
CA VAL A 27 3.70 -6.25 9.11
C VAL A 27 3.62 -7.27 7.99
N SER A 28 2.92 -8.39 8.18
CA SER A 28 2.79 -9.43 7.16
C SER A 28 2.17 -8.90 5.86
N LYS A 29 2.63 -9.44 4.73
CA LYS A 29 2.10 -9.11 3.39
C LYS A 29 0.58 -9.29 3.31
N GLU A 30 0.04 -10.29 3.98
CA GLU A 30 -1.39 -10.59 4.03
C GLU A 30 -2.21 -9.45 4.66
N ILE A 31 -1.76 -8.91 5.80
CA ILE A 31 -2.42 -7.78 6.47
C ILE A 31 -2.33 -6.53 5.59
N ILE A 32 -1.15 -6.27 5.01
CA ILE A 32 -0.97 -5.14 4.08
C ILE A 32 -1.90 -5.27 2.87
N HIS A 33 -1.99 -6.46 2.28
CA HIS A 33 -2.86 -6.72 1.14
C HIS A 33 -4.32 -6.45 1.51
N LYS A 34 -4.78 -6.93 2.67
CA LYS A 34 -6.14 -6.68 3.17
C LYS A 34 -6.39 -5.18 3.36
N VAL A 35 -5.48 -4.45 4.00
CA VAL A 35 -5.61 -3.01 4.22
C VAL A 35 -5.67 -2.24 2.89
N LEU A 36 -4.81 -2.59 1.92
CA LEU A 36 -4.78 -1.96 0.60
C LEU A 36 -6.06 -2.24 -0.20
N LEU A 37 -6.61 -3.46 -0.12
CA LEU A 37 -7.89 -3.79 -0.75
C LEU A 37 -9.06 -3.02 -0.16
N GLU A 38 -9.11 -2.86 1.16
CA GLU A 38 -10.17 -2.13 1.84
C GLU A 38 -10.08 -0.62 1.62
N MET A 39 -8.88 -0.06 1.71
CA MET A 39 -8.68 1.39 1.54
C MET A 39 -8.71 1.82 0.08
N ASN A 40 -8.28 0.93 -0.82
CA ASN A 40 -8.07 1.22 -2.24
C ASN A 40 -7.33 2.55 -2.47
N PRO A 41 -6.16 2.78 -1.84
CA PRO A 41 -5.49 4.07 -1.90
C PRO A 41 -5.01 4.39 -3.31
N VAL A 42 -4.87 5.69 -3.58
CA VAL A 42 -4.13 6.17 -4.75
C VAL A 42 -2.64 6.06 -4.47
N LEU A 43 -1.90 5.41 -5.37
CA LEU A 43 -0.45 5.32 -5.35
C LEU A 43 0.12 5.23 -6.77
N ASP A 44 1.41 5.52 -6.87
CA ASP A 44 2.21 5.30 -8.07
C ASP A 44 3.33 4.30 -7.77
N ILE A 45 3.72 3.51 -8.78
CA ILE A 45 4.93 2.72 -8.74
C ILE A 45 5.97 3.41 -9.61
N ILE A 46 7.07 3.84 -9.00
CA ILE A 46 8.16 4.58 -9.66
C ILE A 46 9.47 3.85 -9.33
N ASP A 47 10.18 3.37 -10.35
CA ASP A 47 11.46 2.66 -10.20
C ASP A 47 11.43 1.53 -9.14
N GLY A 48 10.36 0.73 -9.14
CA GLY A 48 10.19 -0.37 -8.17
C GLY A 48 9.90 0.08 -6.73
N LYS A 49 9.50 1.34 -6.54
CA LYS A 49 9.07 1.89 -5.24
C LYS A 49 7.60 2.29 -5.30
N ALA A 50 6.89 2.06 -4.20
CA ALA A 50 5.53 2.54 -4.03
C ALA A 50 5.54 3.96 -3.46
N ALA A 51 5.09 4.91 -4.28
CA ALA A 51 4.96 6.32 -3.93
C ALA A 51 3.53 6.61 -3.50
N PHE A 52 3.38 7.19 -2.30
CA PHE A 52 2.09 7.58 -1.73
C PHE A 52 2.07 9.07 -1.44
N TYR A 53 0.90 9.68 -1.58
CA TYR A 53 0.65 10.96 -0.94
C TYR A 53 0.80 10.83 0.58
N LYS A 54 1.48 11.81 1.20
CA LYS A 54 1.77 11.83 2.65
C LYS A 54 0.52 11.54 3.50
N ASN A 55 -0.61 12.17 3.18
CA ASN A 55 -1.87 11.98 3.91
C ASN A 55 -2.44 10.57 3.75
N THR A 56 -2.30 9.97 2.55
CA THR A 56 -2.69 8.59 2.29
C THR A 56 -1.84 7.63 3.11
N LEU A 57 -0.52 7.86 3.16
CA LEU A 57 0.40 7.03 3.95
C LEU A 57 0.08 7.08 5.45
N LEU A 58 -0.21 8.27 6.00
CA LEU A 58 -0.60 8.42 7.41
C LEU A 58 -1.89 7.66 7.73
N ARG A 59 -2.90 7.75 6.86
CA ARG A 59 -4.15 7.00 7.01
C ARG A 59 -3.93 5.49 6.91
N LEU A 60 -3.06 5.08 6.00
CA LEU A 60 -2.69 3.67 5.80
C LEU A 60 -2.04 3.12 7.07
N TYR A 61 -1.07 3.85 7.62
CA TYR A 61 -0.39 3.47 8.85
C TYR A 61 -1.35 3.36 10.04
N LYS A 62 -2.27 4.32 10.20
CA LYS A 62 -3.31 4.26 11.23
C LYS A 62 -4.18 3.01 11.09
N LYS A 63 -4.51 2.61 9.85
CA LYS A 63 -5.36 1.43 9.60
C LYS A 63 -4.60 0.12 9.79
N ILE A 64 -3.34 0.06 9.41
CA ILE A 64 -2.44 -1.07 9.69
C ILE A 64 -2.34 -1.29 11.20
N LYS A 65 -2.09 -0.22 11.96
CA LYS A 65 -2.00 -0.30 13.43
C LYS A 65 -3.28 -0.82 14.09
N ASN A 66 -4.44 -0.56 13.50
CA ASN A 66 -5.71 -1.10 13.98
C ASN A 66 -5.89 -2.60 13.69
N HIS A 67 -5.21 -3.14 12.68
CA HIS A 67 -5.25 -4.56 12.33
C HIS A 67 -4.22 -5.40 13.11
N THR A 68 -3.23 -4.75 13.71
CA THR A 68 -2.15 -5.40 14.49
C THR A 68 -2.32 -5.24 16.01
N LYS A 69 -3.45 -4.68 16.47
CA LYS A 69 -3.85 -4.66 17.87
C LYS A 69 -4.73 -5.86 18.18
#